data_AF-A0A7S1W1T1-F1
#
_entry.id   AF-A0A7S1W1T1-F1
#
_cell.length_a   1.000
_cell.length_b   1.000
_cell.length_c   1.000
_cell.angle_alpha   90.00
_cell.angle_beta   90.00
_cell.angle_gamma   90.00
#
_symmetry.space_group_name_H-M   'P 1'
#
loop_
_entity.id
_entity.type
_entity.pdbx_description
1 polymer ?
#
loop_
_entity_poly.entity_id
_entity_poly.type
_entity_poly.pdbx_seq_one_letter_code
_entity_poly.pdbx_strand_id
1 'polypeptide(L)'
;MTMHLAHLLVLGLPVTVLGTLFFQTAEQAATRQPSPPPISDFCWGDLTLFGKNIKSSGSVKGAIVLNRDQTGAWDWKQHEVDFGDMMNYHVAGIQPEEVVPLMKARNPLILLTAGVVGVLNLSDLARKAIVDEGYELLDVAKDNAKAKATGADVFHAHCKAGSVGIDNLSQRGLQGLHAAVQKVQLGRPVVVRAYTGDALIIANEMHEQFPQMEFSGLIHTNC
;
A
#
# COMPACT_ATOMS: atom_id res chain seq x y z
N MET A 1 -80.80 12.03 1.45
CA MET A 1 -81.38 10.72 1.08
C MET A 1 -80.28 9.67 1.17
N THR A 2 -80.55 8.65 1.99
CA THR A 2 -80.04 7.27 1.98
C THR A 2 -78.52 7.00 2.04
N MET A 3 -78.13 6.49 3.22
CA MET A 3 -77.06 5.54 3.51
C MET A 3 -76.92 4.44 2.45
N HIS A 4 -75.73 3.82 2.32
CA HIS A 4 -75.61 2.35 2.42
C HIS A 4 -74.20 1.92 2.88
N LEU A 5 -74.25 0.93 3.76
CA LEU A 5 -73.20 0.30 4.54
C LEU A 5 -73.05 -1.14 3.99
N ALA A 6 -71.84 -1.64 3.80
CA ALA A 6 -71.52 -3.08 3.69
C ALA A 6 -70.06 -3.21 4.16
N HIS A 7 -69.66 -3.84 5.28
CA HIS A 7 -69.98 -5.15 5.85
C HIS A 7 -69.84 -6.31 4.87
N LEU A 8 -68.62 -6.81 4.71
CA LEU A 8 -68.37 -8.22 4.47
C LEU A 8 -67.31 -8.73 5.47
N LEU A 9 -67.73 -9.74 6.22
CA LEU A 9 -67.01 -10.44 7.27
C LEU A 9 -66.88 -11.89 6.81
N VAL A 10 -65.67 -12.41 6.64
CA VAL A 10 -65.42 -13.85 6.45
C VAL A 10 -64.18 -14.28 7.24
N LEU A 11 -64.48 -14.81 8.42
CA LEU A 11 -63.93 -15.99 9.10
C LEU A 11 -62.64 -16.64 8.56
N GLY A 12 -61.60 -16.63 9.40
CA GLY A 12 -61.07 -17.81 10.08
C GLY A 12 -60.40 -18.93 9.28
N LEU A 13 -59.07 -19.02 9.41
CA LEU A 13 -58.35 -20.30 9.45
C LEU A 13 -57.21 -20.23 10.49
N PRO A 14 -57.05 -21.26 11.36
CA PRO A 14 -55.91 -21.39 12.24
C PRO A 14 -54.85 -22.28 11.58
N VAL A 15 -53.59 -21.85 11.56
CA VAL A 15 -52.47 -22.78 11.41
C VAL A 15 -51.38 -22.40 12.40
N THR A 16 -51.38 -23.14 13.49
CA THR A 16 -50.24 -23.34 14.39
C THR A 16 -49.11 -23.97 13.57
N VAL A 17 -47.97 -23.29 13.43
CA VAL A 17 -46.70 -23.94 13.06
C VAL A 17 -45.67 -23.67 14.14
N LEU A 18 -45.19 -24.80 14.64
CA LEU A 18 -44.14 -25.03 15.63
C LEU A 18 -42.98 -24.05 15.58
N GLY A 19 -42.52 -23.70 16.78
CA GLY A 19 -41.24 -23.05 17.01
C GLY A 19 -40.09 -23.83 16.37
N THR A 20 -39.23 -23.09 15.70
CA THR A 20 -37.85 -23.51 15.46
C THR A 20 -36.97 -22.53 16.22
N LEU A 21 -36.36 -23.04 17.29
CA LEU A 21 -35.27 -22.41 18.02
C LEU A 21 -34.16 -22.08 17.02
N PHE A 22 -34.03 -20.81 16.63
CA PHE A 22 -32.76 -20.34 16.07
C PHE A 22 -31.80 -20.16 17.24
N PHE A 23 -31.01 -21.20 17.49
CA PHE A 23 -29.69 -21.03 18.08
C PHE A 23 -28.92 -20.10 17.15
N GLN A 24 -28.87 -18.80 17.48
CA GLN A 24 -27.77 -17.96 17.04
C GLN A 24 -26.52 -18.53 17.70
N THR A 25 -25.83 -19.39 16.95
CA THR A 25 -24.44 -19.74 17.21
C THR A 25 -23.70 -18.42 17.37
N ALA A 26 -23.19 -18.18 18.57
CA ALA A 26 -22.14 -17.20 18.80
C ALA A 26 -21.02 -17.55 17.82
N GLU A 27 -20.99 -16.83 16.71
CA GLU A 27 -19.92 -16.88 15.74
C GLU A 27 -18.64 -16.58 16.51
N GLN A 28 -17.83 -17.62 16.69
CA GLN A 28 -16.53 -17.51 17.33
C GLN A 28 -15.77 -16.44 16.53
N ALA A 29 -15.68 -15.25 17.11
CA ALA A 29 -14.67 -14.28 16.76
C ALA A 29 -13.33 -14.95 17.06
N ALA A 30 -12.85 -15.75 16.11
CA ALA A 30 -11.52 -16.28 16.13
C ALA A 30 -10.61 -15.06 16.32
N THR A 31 -9.96 -15.01 17.47
CA THR A 31 -8.93 -14.04 17.79
C THR A 31 -7.79 -14.29 16.80
N ARG A 32 -7.92 -13.78 15.57
CA ARG A 32 -6.86 -13.78 14.58
C ARG A 32 -5.72 -13.01 15.21
N GLN A 33 -4.62 -13.69 15.48
CA GLN A 33 -3.41 -13.01 15.91
C GLN A 33 -3.10 -11.92 14.89
N PRO A 34 -2.74 -10.71 15.33
CA PRO A 34 -2.38 -9.64 14.42
C PRO A 34 -1.27 -10.15 13.50
N SER A 35 -1.51 -10.10 12.19
CA SER A 35 -0.50 -10.48 11.21
C SER A 35 0.70 -9.56 11.37
N PRO A 36 1.94 -10.09 11.36
CA PRO A 36 3.14 -9.28 11.52
C PRO A 36 3.19 -8.17 10.47
N PRO A 37 3.83 -7.03 10.78
CA PRO A 37 3.95 -5.92 9.86
C PRO A 37 4.61 -6.38 8.56
N PRO A 38 4.22 -5.79 7.41
CA PRO A 38 4.80 -6.14 6.12
C PRO A 38 6.30 -5.89 6.10
N ILE A 39 6.79 -4.82 6.73
CA ILE A 39 8.21 -4.50 6.80
C ILE A 39 8.68 -4.56 8.25
N SER A 40 9.56 -5.51 8.54
CA SER A 40 10.08 -5.71 9.90
C SER A 40 11.45 -5.09 10.11
N ASP A 41 12.22 -4.90 9.04
CA ASP A 41 13.55 -4.30 9.12
C ASP A 41 13.96 -3.65 7.80
N PHE A 42 14.74 -2.58 7.89
CA PHE A 42 15.32 -1.91 6.74
C PHE A 42 16.65 -1.25 7.12
N CYS A 43 17.65 -1.52 6.30
CA CYS A 43 18.90 -0.79 6.26
C CYS A 43 19.28 -0.53 4.80
N TRP A 44 20.10 0.48 4.52
CA TRP A 44 20.58 0.76 3.17
C TRP A 44 21.08 -0.51 2.46
N GLY A 45 20.37 -0.89 1.40
CA GLY A 45 20.64 -2.08 0.59
C GLY A 45 20.17 -3.41 1.18
N ASP A 46 19.43 -3.41 2.29
CA ASP A 46 18.96 -4.62 2.98
C ASP A 46 17.53 -4.40 3.54
N LEU A 47 16.56 -5.14 2.99
CA LEU A 47 15.14 -5.01 3.36
C LEU A 47 14.60 -6.37 3.83
N THR A 48 13.92 -6.39 4.97
CA THR A 48 13.11 -7.55 5.38
C THR A 48 11.63 -7.24 5.19
N LEU A 49 11.04 -7.91 4.19
CA LEU A 49 9.69 -7.69 3.69
C LEU A 49 8.94 -9.02 3.68
N PHE A 50 7.81 -9.08 4.39
CA PHE A 50 7.02 -10.30 4.62
C PHE A 50 7.89 -11.48 5.12
N GLY A 51 8.89 -11.20 5.95
CA GLY A 51 9.84 -12.19 6.46
C GLY A 51 10.91 -12.65 5.46
N LYS A 52 10.88 -12.16 4.21
CA LYS A 52 11.91 -12.41 3.20
C LYS A 52 12.95 -11.29 3.24
N ASN A 53 14.23 -11.67 3.26
CA ASN A 53 15.33 -10.72 3.18
C ASN A 53 15.72 -10.48 1.71
N ILE A 54 15.77 -9.20 1.31
CA ILE A 54 16.09 -8.75 -0.04
C ILE A 54 17.30 -7.82 0.06
N LYS A 55 18.41 -8.24 -0.53
CA LYS A 55 19.66 -7.48 -0.54
C LYS A 55 19.90 -6.85 -1.91
N SER A 56 20.23 -5.56 -1.91
CA SER A 56 20.71 -4.87 -3.10
C SER A 56 22.05 -5.42 -3.58
N SER A 57 22.28 -5.32 -4.89
CA SER A 57 23.52 -5.73 -5.54
C SER A 57 23.83 -4.80 -6.73
N GLY A 58 24.68 -5.27 -7.65
CA GLY A 58 24.99 -4.55 -8.89
C GLY A 58 23.74 -4.21 -9.68
N SER A 59 22.83 -5.17 -9.88
CA SER A 59 21.59 -4.98 -10.66
C SER A 59 20.31 -4.92 -9.81
N VAL A 60 20.29 -5.53 -8.63
CA VAL A 60 19.14 -5.46 -7.72
C VAL A 60 19.21 -4.16 -6.92
N LYS A 61 18.22 -3.28 -7.08
CA LYS A 61 18.16 -1.99 -6.37
C LYS A 61 17.00 -1.89 -5.39
N GLY A 62 16.27 -2.99 -5.20
CA GLY A 62 15.05 -2.95 -4.44
C GLY A 62 14.25 -4.23 -4.44
N ALA A 63 13.00 -4.08 -4.01
CA ALA A 63 11.97 -5.10 -4.00
C ALA A 63 10.78 -4.70 -4.87
N ILE A 64 10.13 -5.70 -5.46
CA ILE A 64 8.83 -5.58 -6.09
C ILE A 64 7.81 -6.40 -5.30
N VAL A 65 6.63 -5.83 -5.08
CA VAL A 65 5.48 -6.46 -4.42
C VAL A 65 4.30 -6.39 -5.38
N LEU A 66 3.75 -7.54 -5.77
CA LEU A 66 2.43 -7.60 -6.41
C LEU A 66 1.34 -7.87 -5.37
N ASN A 67 1.64 -8.72 -4.40
CA ASN A 67 0.87 -9.00 -3.19
C ASN A 67 1.81 -9.71 -2.19
N ARG A 68 1.29 -10.05 -1.00
CA ARG A 68 2.03 -10.71 0.09
C ARG A 68 2.81 -11.96 -0.37
N ASP A 69 2.20 -12.78 -1.21
CA ASP A 69 2.81 -14.04 -1.67
C ASP A 69 3.75 -13.84 -2.87
N GLN A 70 3.51 -12.80 -3.67
CA GLN A 70 4.25 -12.44 -4.87
C GLN A 70 5.15 -11.22 -4.63
N THR A 71 6.21 -11.47 -3.87
CA THR A 71 7.25 -10.49 -3.54
C THR A 71 8.62 -11.01 -3.98
N GLY A 72 9.47 -10.15 -4.54
CA GLY A 72 10.80 -10.52 -5.03
C GLY A 72 11.74 -9.32 -5.22
N ALA A 73 12.87 -9.56 -5.88
CA ALA A 73 13.85 -8.54 -6.21
C ALA A 73 13.40 -7.68 -7.40
N TRP A 74 13.59 -6.37 -7.30
CA TRP A 74 13.43 -5.44 -8.42
C TRP A 74 14.79 -5.27 -9.12
N ASP A 75 14.97 -6.02 -10.20
CA ASP A 75 16.20 -6.07 -10.99
C ASP A 75 16.18 -5.00 -12.09
N TRP A 76 17.22 -4.16 -12.11
CA TRP A 76 17.36 -3.02 -13.01
C TRP A 76 18.34 -3.29 -14.15
N LYS A 77 18.81 -4.54 -14.32
CA LYS A 77 19.84 -4.86 -15.31
C LYS A 77 19.46 -4.40 -16.71
N GLN A 78 18.20 -4.57 -17.10
CA GLN A 78 17.72 -4.13 -18.41
C GLN A 78 17.68 -2.60 -18.51
N HIS A 79 17.23 -1.89 -17.47
CA HIS A 79 17.26 -0.43 -17.45
C HIS A 79 18.69 0.14 -17.50
N GLU A 80 19.68 -0.54 -16.93
CA GLU A 80 21.08 -0.14 -17.08
C GLU A 80 21.51 -0.14 -18.54
N VAL A 81 21.04 -1.14 -19.31
CA VAL A 81 21.31 -1.23 -20.74
C VAL A 81 20.54 -0.14 -21.50
N ASP A 82 19.25 0.01 -21.22
CA ASP A 82 18.36 0.89 -21.98
C ASP A 82 18.65 2.39 -21.75
N PHE A 83 19.07 2.75 -20.54
CA PHE A 83 19.39 4.13 -20.14
C PHE A 83 20.90 4.40 -20.07
N GLY A 84 21.74 3.40 -20.39
CA GLY A 84 23.19 3.48 -20.41
C GLY A 84 23.87 3.39 -19.03
N ASP A 85 23.24 3.93 -17.99
CA ASP A 85 23.64 3.74 -16.60
C ASP A 85 22.47 3.96 -15.62
N MET A 86 22.70 3.63 -14.35
CA MET A 86 21.68 3.75 -13.30
C MET A 86 21.35 5.19 -12.93
N MET A 87 22.25 6.15 -13.11
CA MET A 87 21.99 7.56 -12.83
C MET A 87 21.07 8.18 -13.88
N ASN A 88 21.25 7.81 -15.15
CA ASN A 88 20.33 8.20 -16.21
C ASN A 88 18.94 7.63 -15.97
N TYR A 89 18.84 6.38 -15.49
CA TYR A 89 17.56 5.82 -15.07
C TYR A 89 16.98 6.52 -13.82
N HIS A 90 17.80 6.95 -12.85
CA HIS A 90 17.30 7.79 -11.74
C HIS A 90 16.66 9.09 -12.22
N VAL A 91 17.24 9.71 -13.27
CA VAL A 91 16.72 10.93 -13.88
C VAL A 91 15.46 10.65 -14.71
N ALA A 92 15.48 9.61 -15.54
CA ALA A 92 14.33 9.19 -16.35
C ALA A 92 13.14 8.75 -15.48
N GLY A 93 13.45 8.10 -14.35
CA GLY A 93 12.51 7.63 -13.36
C GLY A 93 11.89 6.28 -13.65
N ILE A 94 11.01 5.85 -12.75
CA ILE A 94 10.20 4.64 -12.91
C ILE A 94 9.33 4.75 -14.18
N GLN A 95 9.32 3.68 -14.98
CA GLN A 95 8.67 3.63 -16.29
C GLN A 95 7.30 2.94 -16.26
N PRO A 96 6.43 3.15 -17.27
CA PRO A 96 5.09 2.55 -17.33
C PRO A 96 5.08 1.02 -17.19
N GLU A 97 6.03 0.34 -17.81
CA GLU A 97 6.15 -1.13 -17.79
C GLU A 97 6.36 -1.71 -16.40
N GLU A 98 6.83 -0.90 -15.45
CA GLU A 98 7.07 -1.30 -14.07
C GLU A 98 5.85 -1.06 -13.19
N VAL A 99 5.08 0.00 -13.46
CA VAL A 99 3.93 0.37 -12.64
C VAL A 99 2.63 -0.30 -13.09
N VAL A 100 2.40 -0.45 -14.39
CA VAL A 100 1.16 -1.05 -14.94
C VAL A 100 0.87 -2.45 -14.39
N PRO A 101 1.87 -3.35 -14.25
CA PRO A 101 1.64 -4.65 -13.60
C PRO A 101 1.13 -4.54 -12.16
N LEU A 102 1.52 -3.51 -11.40
CA LEU A 102 1.05 -3.27 -10.04
C LEU A 102 -0.44 -2.90 -10.02
N MET A 103 -0.91 -2.06 -10.95
CA MET A 103 -2.34 -1.71 -11.04
C MET A 103 -3.20 -2.90 -11.45
N LYS A 104 -2.66 -3.83 -12.24
CA LYS A 104 -3.36 -5.07 -12.61
C LYS A 104 -3.61 -5.99 -11.41
N ALA A 105 -2.82 -5.88 -10.34
CA ALA A 105 -3.10 -6.58 -9.08
C ALA A 105 -4.35 -6.01 -8.37
N ARG A 106 -4.84 -4.82 -8.78
CA ARG A 106 -6.05 -4.16 -8.26
C ARG A 106 -6.02 -3.92 -6.75
N ASN A 107 -4.82 -3.83 -6.16
CA ASN A 107 -4.67 -3.50 -4.77
C ASN A 107 -5.07 -2.04 -4.50
N PRO A 108 -5.72 -1.74 -3.37
CA PRO A 108 -6.18 -0.39 -3.05
C PRO A 108 -5.02 0.58 -2.76
N LEU A 109 -3.85 0.07 -2.38
CA LEU A 109 -2.64 0.84 -2.15
C LEU A 109 -1.49 0.35 -3.04
N ILE A 110 -0.84 1.27 -3.73
CA ILE A 110 0.43 1.05 -4.40
C ILE A 110 1.48 1.99 -3.81
N LEU A 111 2.64 1.46 -3.45
CA LEU A 111 3.77 2.24 -2.92
C LEU A 111 4.90 2.33 -3.94
N LEU A 112 5.32 3.55 -4.28
CA LEU A 112 6.47 3.80 -5.14
C LEU A 112 7.51 4.59 -4.35
N THR A 113 8.66 3.99 -4.09
CA THR A 113 9.72 4.73 -3.39
C THR A 113 10.48 5.64 -4.34
N ALA A 114 10.83 6.82 -3.86
CA ALA A 114 11.67 7.79 -4.54
C ALA A 114 13.16 7.66 -4.18
N GLY A 115 13.57 6.64 -3.42
CA GLY A 115 14.96 6.47 -2.99
C GLY A 115 15.19 6.74 -1.50
N VAL A 116 16.39 6.37 -1.01
CA VAL A 116 16.76 6.50 0.41
C VAL A 116 17.30 7.90 0.68
N VAL A 117 18.35 8.32 -0.04
CA VAL A 117 18.93 9.67 0.03
C VAL A 117 18.88 10.37 -1.33
N GLY A 118 19.17 9.63 -2.40
CA GLY A 118 18.91 10.04 -3.78
C GLY A 118 17.41 10.14 -4.10
N VAL A 119 17.10 10.78 -5.24
CA VAL A 119 15.75 10.80 -5.81
C VAL A 119 15.73 9.97 -7.09
N LEU A 120 15.05 8.83 -7.06
CA LEU A 120 14.58 8.11 -8.24
C LEU A 120 13.30 8.78 -8.71
N ASN A 121 13.31 9.39 -9.90
CA ASN A 121 12.15 10.06 -10.45
C ASN A 121 10.99 9.11 -10.77
N LEU A 122 9.83 9.67 -11.08
CA LEU A 122 8.72 8.97 -11.69
C LEU A 122 8.45 9.65 -13.02
N SER A 123 8.60 8.89 -14.12
CA SER A 123 8.44 9.43 -15.46
C SER A 123 7.02 9.98 -15.68
N ASP A 124 6.89 10.97 -16.55
CA ASP A 124 5.57 11.53 -16.89
C ASP A 124 4.66 10.49 -17.54
N LEU A 125 5.24 9.53 -18.29
CA LEU A 125 4.50 8.40 -18.86
C LEU A 125 3.97 7.47 -17.76
N ALA A 126 4.77 7.17 -16.73
CA ALA A 126 4.29 6.37 -15.60
C ALA A 126 3.21 7.11 -14.78
N ARG A 127 3.37 8.43 -14.58
CA ARG A 127 2.32 9.28 -13.96
C ARG A 127 1.01 9.22 -14.74
N LYS A 128 1.09 9.32 -16.06
CA LYS A 128 -0.07 9.18 -16.94
C LYS A 128 -0.69 7.79 -16.82
N ALA A 129 0.10 6.73 -16.87
CA ALA A 129 -0.38 5.36 -16.75
C ALA A 129 -1.12 5.10 -15.42
N ILE A 130 -0.61 5.65 -14.30
CA ILE A 130 -1.26 5.60 -12.98
C ILE A 130 -2.68 6.19 -13.06
N VAL A 131 -2.81 7.38 -13.63
CA VAL A 131 -4.10 8.09 -13.73
C VAL A 131 -5.05 7.38 -14.70
N ASP A 132 -4.53 6.91 -15.84
CA ASP A 132 -5.32 6.19 -16.85
C ASP A 132 -5.88 4.86 -16.29
N GLU A 133 -5.17 4.21 -15.36
CA GLU A 133 -5.64 3.02 -14.63
C GLU A 133 -6.58 3.33 -13.45
N GLY A 134 -6.94 4.61 -13.25
CA GLY A 134 -7.92 5.04 -12.25
C GLY A 134 -7.35 5.20 -10.83
N TYR A 135 -6.03 5.20 -10.67
CA TYR A 135 -5.37 5.46 -9.39
C TYR A 135 -5.10 6.96 -9.22
N GLU A 136 -5.28 7.46 -7.99
CA GLU A 136 -4.82 8.80 -7.61
C GLU A 136 -3.36 8.75 -7.17
N LEU A 137 -2.52 9.69 -7.64
CA LEU A 137 -1.12 9.78 -7.25
C LEU A 137 -0.90 10.82 -6.14
N LEU A 138 -0.46 10.35 -4.97
CA LEU A 138 0.02 11.17 -3.86
C LEU A 138 1.56 11.19 -3.87
N ASP A 139 2.15 12.21 -4.49
CA ASP A 139 3.61 12.38 -4.53
C ASP A 139 4.10 13.25 -3.38
N VAL A 140 4.45 12.62 -2.26
CA VAL A 140 4.95 13.27 -1.04
C VAL A 140 6.48 13.30 -0.95
N ALA A 141 7.18 12.72 -1.94
CA ALA A 141 8.64 12.80 -2.03
C ALA A 141 9.11 14.17 -2.53
N LYS A 142 8.34 14.81 -3.42
CA LYS A 142 8.72 16.11 -3.99
C LYS A 142 8.94 17.15 -2.88
N ASP A 143 10.06 17.87 -2.96
CA ASP A 143 10.49 18.93 -2.04
C ASP A 143 10.50 18.53 -0.54
N ASN A 144 10.61 17.23 -0.23
CA ASN A 144 10.55 16.71 1.14
C ASN A 144 11.94 16.54 1.76
N ALA A 145 12.59 17.65 2.07
CA ALA A 145 13.94 17.67 2.64
C ALA A 145 14.05 16.91 3.98
N LYS A 146 12.98 16.89 4.78
CA LYS A 146 12.98 16.18 6.07
C LYS A 146 13.03 14.67 5.88
N ALA A 147 12.24 14.11 4.97
CA ALA A 147 12.29 12.69 4.66
C ALA A 147 13.66 12.27 4.11
N LYS A 148 14.26 13.09 3.25
CA LYS A 148 15.63 12.88 2.76
C LYS A 148 16.65 12.85 3.91
N ALA A 149 16.54 13.79 4.86
CA ALA A 149 17.42 13.82 6.03
C ALA A 149 17.25 12.57 6.91
N THR A 150 16.01 12.15 7.18
CA THR A 150 15.74 10.88 7.87
C THR A 150 16.34 9.70 7.11
N GLY A 151 16.21 9.67 5.78
CA GLY A 151 16.86 8.70 4.90
C GLY A 151 18.37 8.60 5.12
N ALA A 152 19.05 9.74 5.19
CA ALA A 152 20.49 9.80 5.42
C ALA A 152 20.89 9.42 6.84
N ASP A 153 20.19 9.93 7.85
CA ASP A 153 20.62 9.79 9.23
C ASP A 153 20.19 8.43 9.80
N VAL A 154 18.91 8.08 9.64
CA VAL A 154 18.30 6.93 10.31
C VAL A 154 18.45 5.65 9.49
N PHE A 155 18.25 5.73 8.17
CA PHE A 155 18.17 4.54 7.32
C PHE A 155 19.46 4.24 6.54
N HIS A 156 20.41 5.17 6.53
CA HIS A 156 21.74 4.96 5.98
C HIS A 156 22.81 4.90 7.07
N ALA A 157 23.02 6.00 7.81
CA ALA A 157 24.12 6.09 8.76
C ALA A 157 23.87 5.29 10.05
N HIS A 158 22.63 5.24 10.54
CA HIS A 158 22.28 4.70 11.85
C HIS A 158 21.17 3.64 11.78
N CYS A 159 21.26 2.74 10.80
CA CYS A 159 20.36 1.60 10.67
C CYS A 159 20.23 0.84 11.99
N LYS A 160 19.02 0.85 12.56
CA LYS A 160 18.70 0.12 13.77
C LYS A 160 17.30 -0.47 13.66
N ALA A 161 17.10 -1.60 14.33
CA ALA A 161 15.77 -2.19 14.48
C ALA A 161 14.80 -1.17 15.08
N GLY A 162 13.55 -1.17 14.58
CA GLY A 162 12.52 -0.20 14.98
C GLY A 162 12.65 1.19 14.35
N SER A 163 13.60 1.39 13.43
CA SER A 163 13.69 2.65 12.65
C SER A 163 12.49 2.85 11.71
N VAL A 164 11.85 1.78 11.25
CA VAL A 164 10.61 1.82 10.46
C VAL A 164 9.40 1.99 11.39
N GLY A 165 9.35 3.12 12.09
CA GLY A 165 8.25 3.48 13.00
C GLY A 165 7.80 4.93 12.79
N ILE A 166 6.57 5.23 13.22
CA ILE A 166 5.89 6.52 12.99
C ILE A 166 6.71 7.75 13.41
N ASP A 167 7.55 7.64 14.43
CA ASP A 167 8.41 8.73 14.93
C ASP A 167 9.41 9.24 13.89
N ASN A 168 9.74 8.41 12.90
CA ASN A 168 10.64 8.77 11.79
C ASN A 168 9.89 9.22 10.53
N LEU A 169 8.56 9.21 10.54
CA LEU A 169 7.75 9.66 9.41
C LEU A 169 7.85 11.18 9.27
N SER A 170 8.21 11.66 8.08
CA SER A 170 8.23 13.09 7.83
C SER A 170 6.83 13.70 7.91
N GLN A 171 6.72 15.02 8.12
CA GLN A 171 5.42 15.71 8.13
C GLN A 171 4.64 15.50 6.82
N ARG A 172 5.33 15.46 5.68
CA ARG A 172 4.71 15.18 4.38
C ARG A 172 4.33 13.71 4.23
N GLY A 173 5.13 12.79 4.77
CA GLY A 173 4.78 11.39 4.90
C GLY A 173 3.49 11.20 5.70
N LEU A 174 3.34 11.92 6.83
CA LEU A 174 2.14 11.90 7.66
C LEU A 174 0.90 12.44 6.92
N GLN A 175 1.05 13.52 6.15
CA GLN A 175 -0.02 14.02 5.28
C GLN A 175 -0.40 12.99 4.21
N GLY A 176 0.60 12.35 3.60
CA GLY A 176 0.40 11.26 2.64
C GLY A 176 -0.33 10.08 3.25
N LEU A 177 0.04 9.66 4.47
CA LEU A 177 -0.63 8.61 5.23
C LEU A 177 -2.11 8.94 5.45
N HIS A 178 -2.41 10.12 6.02
CA HIS A 178 -3.79 10.53 6.27
C HIS A 178 -4.63 10.57 4.98
N ALA A 179 -4.05 11.10 3.90
CA ALA A 179 -4.71 11.12 2.60
C ALA A 179 -4.95 9.70 2.07
N ALA A 180 -3.95 8.81 2.13
CA ALA A 180 -4.07 7.42 1.69
C ALA A 180 -5.13 6.66 2.50
N VAL A 181 -5.13 6.78 3.83
CA VAL A 181 -6.16 6.23 4.73
C VAL A 181 -7.56 6.67 4.28
N GLN A 182 -7.75 7.98 4.07
CA GLN A 182 -9.04 8.52 3.64
C GLN A 182 -9.48 7.93 2.29
N LYS A 183 -8.57 7.80 1.32
CA LYS A 183 -8.89 7.25 -0.01
C LYS A 183 -9.29 5.77 0.09
N VAL A 184 -8.52 4.98 0.83
CA VAL A 184 -8.80 3.56 1.06
C VAL A 184 -10.14 3.36 1.76
N GLN A 185 -10.46 4.16 2.78
CA GLN A 185 -11.77 4.12 3.45
C GLN A 185 -12.94 4.42 2.51
N LEU A 186 -12.72 5.27 1.50
CA LEU A 186 -13.70 5.58 0.46
C LEU A 186 -13.72 4.57 -0.69
N GLY A 187 -12.95 3.48 -0.61
CA GLY A 187 -12.81 2.49 -1.67
C GLY A 187 -12.12 3.03 -2.93
N ARG A 188 -11.34 4.12 -2.79
CA ARG A 188 -10.63 4.76 -3.91
C ARG A 188 -9.17 4.28 -3.94
N PRO A 189 -8.72 3.66 -5.05
CA PRO A 189 -7.35 3.18 -5.14
C PRO A 189 -6.35 4.35 -5.23
N VAL A 190 -5.19 4.19 -4.60
CA VAL A 190 -4.19 5.25 -4.46
C VAL A 190 -2.77 4.73 -4.64
N VAL A 191 -1.95 5.51 -5.34
CA VAL A 191 -0.50 5.36 -5.40
C VAL A 191 0.12 6.41 -4.49
N VAL A 192 0.94 5.99 -3.53
CA VAL A 192 1.76 6.89 -2.73
C VAL A 192 3.20 6.81 -3.21
N ARG A 193 3.75 7.95 -3.64
CA ARG A 193 5.17 8.10 -3.92
C ARG A 193 5.86 8.87 -2.81
N ALA A 194 6.84 8.26 -2.14
CA ALA A 194 7.53 8.84 -0.99
C ALA A 194 9.01 8.43 -0.96
N TYR A 195 9.86 9.12 -0.19
CA TYR A 195 11.20 8.59 0.14
C TYR A 195 11.05 7.22 0.80
N THR A 196 12.05 6.35 0.65
CA THR A 196 11.97 4.95 1.09
C THR A 196 11.55 4.84 2.55
N GLY A 197 12.18 5.60 3.46
CA GLY A 197 11.80 5.60 4.88
C GLY A 197 10.31 5.88 5.12
N ASP A 198 9.81 6.99 4.57
CA ASP A 198 8.40 7.37 4.67
C ASP A 198 7.48 6.30 4.05
N ALA A 199 7.83 5.77 2.86
CA ALA A 199 7.01 4.76 2.18
C ALA A 199 6.87 3.47 3.01
N LEU A 200 7.97 3.01 3.62
CA LEU A 200 7.98 1.80 4.45
C LEU A 200 7.14 1.99 5.72
N ILE A 201 7.26 3.15 6.36
CA ILE A 201 6.44 3.49 7.53
C ILE A 201 4.97 3.55 7.13
N ILE A 202 4.63 4.25 6.03
CA ILE A 202 3.24 4.31 5.52
C ILE A 202 2.69 2.90 5.27
N ALA A 203 3.47 1.99 4.71
CA ALA A 203 3.04 0.60 4.49
C ALA A 203 2.65 -0.10 5.81
N ASN A 204 3.48 0.04 6.83
CA ASN A 204 3.24 -0.55 8.15
C ASN A 204 2.02 0.08 8.83
N GLU A 205 1.90 1.41 8.81
CA GLU A 205 0.75 2.12 9.39
C GLU A 205 -0.57 1.79 8.68
N MET A 206 -0.54 1.66 7.35
CA MET A 206 -1.70 1.23 6.58
C MET A 206 -2.08 -0.22 6.90
N HIS A 207 -1.11 -1.10 7.13
CA HIS A 207 -1.35 -2.48 7.56
C HIS A 207 -1.94 -2.56 8.98
N GLU A 208 -1.48 -1.71 9.91
CA GLU A 208 -2.06 -1.65 11.25
C GLU A 208 -3.54 -1.22 11.22
N GLN A 209 -3.87 -0.24 10.38
CA GLN A 209 -5.25 0.24 10.24
C GLN A 209 -6.13 -0.68 9.40
N PHE A 210 -5.56 -1.36 8.40
CA PHE A 210 -6.26 -2.26 7.49
C PHE A 210 -5.51 -3.61 7.38
N PRO A 211 -5.57 -4.49 8.39
CA PRO A 211 -4.74 -5.72 8.45
C PRO A 211 -5.02 -6.76 7.37
N GLN A 212 -6.12 -6.60 6.63
CA GLN A 212 -6.49 -7.49 5.51
C GLN A 212 -6.24 -6.84 4.16
N MET A 213 -5.75 -5.60 4.14
CA MET A 213 -5.47 -4.88 2.92
C MET A 213 -4.11 -5.30 2.36
N GLU A 214 -4.13 -5.78 1.13
CA GLU A 214 -2.93 -6.01 0.35
C GLU A 214 -2.42 -4.68 -0.25
N PHE A 215 -1.10 -4.57 -0.41
CA PHE A 215 -0.49 -3.50 -1.20
C PHE A 215 0.42 -4.08 -2.27
N SER A 216 0.60 -3.32 -3.35
CA SER A 216 1.66 -3.56 -4.34
C SER A 216 2.70 -2.44 -4.26
N GLY A 217 3.87 -2.62 -4.83
CA GLY A 217 4.84 -1.53 -4.85
C GLY A 217 6.21 -1.86 -5.41
N LEU A 218 6.97 -0.80 -5.60
CA LEU A 218 8.39 -0.81 -5.93
C LEU A 218 9.14 -0.10 -4.81
N ILE A 219 10.02 -0.84 -4.15
CA ILE A 219 10.74 -0.39 -2.96
C ILE A 219 12.22 -0.34 -3.28
N HIS A 220 12.77 0.86 -3.31
CA HIS A 220 14.13 1.18 -3.64
C HIS A 220 14.97 1.21 -2.37
N THR A 221 16.00 0.38 -2.30
CA THR A 221 16.72 0.09 -1.06
C THR A 221 18.09 0.76 -0.98
N ASN A 222 18.67 1.28 -2.08
CA ASN A 222 19.98 1.96 -2.06
C ASN A 222 20.21 2.99 -3.18
N CYS A 223 20.36 4.28 -2.84
CA CYS A 223 20.87 5.36 -3.73
C CYS A 223 21.39 6.56 -2.92
#